data_AF-A0A2E0R5N0-F1
#
_entry.id   AF-A0A2E0R5N0-F1
#
_cell.length_a   1.000
_cell.length_b   1.000
_cell.length_c   1.000
_cell.angle_alpha   90.00
_cell.angle_beta   90.00
_cell.angle_gamma   90.00
#
_symmetry.space_group_name_H-M   'P 1'
#
loop_
_entity.id
_entity.type
_entity.pdbx_description
1 polymer ?
#
loop_
_entity_poly.entity_id
_entity_poly.type
_entity_poly.pdbx_seq_one_letter_code
_entity_poly.pdbx_strand_id
1 'polypeptide(L)'
;MKKVIATTMAAFLVAQVASAVSTTVDFASAYVFRGVTANPGFVVQPGVEGEAAGLTVGVWANIDIDNVGADQVSEIDLYIGKDLGSIAGWDISAGLCEYTYPGGEDSLVAEENDGETEVSLSASG
;
A
#
# COMPACT_ATOMS: atom_id res chain seq x y z
N MET A 1 -16.05 8.57 8.97
CA MET A 1 -15.91 9.74 8.07
C MET A 1 -14.45 10.08 7.75
N LYS A 2 -13.53 10.11 8.73
CA LYS A 2 -12.09 10.33 8.48
C LYS A 2 -11.46 9.24 7.58
N LYS A 3 -11.84 7.97 7.78
CA LYS A 3 -11.33 6.79 7.04
C LYS A 3 -11.66 6.82 5.54
N VAL A 4 -12.88 7.22 5.16
CA VAL A 4 -13.30 7.35 3.74
C VAL A 4 -12.58 8.51 3.04
N ILE A 5 -12.24 9.58 3.78
CA ILE A 5 -11.55 10.74 3.21
C ILE A 5 -10.11 10.37 2.83
N ALA A 6 -9.37 9.66 3.68
CA ALA A 6 -7.98 9.28 3.39
C ALA A 6 -7.86 8.39 2.14
N THR A 7 -8.65 7.33 2.03
CA THR A 7 -8.63 6.40 0.89
C THR A 7 -9.12 7.08 -0.40
N THR A 8 -10.14 7.93 -0.32
CA THR A 8 -10.62 8.68 -1.51
C THR A 8 -9.58 9.71 -1.97
N MET A 9 -8.87 10.35 -1.04
CA MET A 9 -7.80 11.31 -1.39
C MET A 9 -6.58 10.62 -2.02
N ALA A 10 -6.23 9.40 -1.59
CA ALA A 10 -5.15 8.62 -2.20
C ALA A 10 -5.42 8.28 -3.68
N ALA A 11 -6.60 7.75 -4.00
CA ALA A 11 -7.00 7.47 -5.38
C ALA A 11 -7.07 8.74 -6.25
N PHE A 12 -7.51 9.87 -5.67
CA PHE A 12 -7.49 11.16 -6.34
C PHE A 12 -6.06 11.68 -6.59
N LEU A 13 -5.11 11.40 -5.68
CA LEU A 13 -3.71 11.78 -5.84
C LEU A 13 -3.06 11.03 -7.01
N VAL A 14 -3.31 9.72 -7.14
CA VAL A 14 -2.81 8.90 -8.25
C VAL A 14 -3.31 9.45 -9.59
N ALA A 15 -4.59 9.84 -9.67
CA ALA A 15 -5.17 10.44 -10.86
C ALA A 15 -4.60 11.85 -11.21
N GLN A 16 -4.08 12.59 -10.22
CA GLN A 16 -3.47 13.91 -10.41
C GLN A 16 -2.00 13.85 -10.84
N VAL A 17 -1.27 12.81 -10.42
CA VAL A 17 0.17 12.65 -10.68
C VAL A 17 0.43 12.04 -12.06
N ALA A 18 -0.47 11.22 -12.58
CA ALA A 18 -0.12 10.27 -13.65
C ALA A 18 -0.08 10.86 -15.08
N SER A 19 1.06 10.66 -15.77
CA SER A 19 1.10 10.60 -17.24
C SER A 19 0.76 9.20 -17.77
N ALA A 20 0.94 8.19 -16.92
CA ALA A 20 0.54 6.79 -17.11
C ALA A 20 0.04 6.23 -15.77
N VAL A 21 -1.08 5.49 -15.81
CA VAL A 21 -1.65 4.79 -14.65
C VAL A 21 -1.59 3.30 -14.95
N SER A 22 -1.11 2.51 -13.99
CA SER A 22 -1.19 1.06 -13.99
C SER A 22 -2.18 0.59 -12.93
N THR A 23 -2.86 -0.53 -13.21
CA THR A 23 -3.75 -1.19 -12.26
C THR A 23 -3.40 -2.66 -12.23
N THR A 24 -3.36 -3.24 -11.05
CA THR A 24 -3.05 -4.65 -10.82
C THR A 24 -4.17 -5.30 -10.01
N VAL A 25 -4.36 -6.61 -10.22
CA VAL A 25 -5.21 -7.45 -9.40
C VAL A 25 -4.53 -8.81 -9.30
N ASP A 26 -3.98 -9.10 -8.13
CA ASP A 26 -3.33 -10.37 -7.85
C ASP A 26 -4.24 -11.28 -7.02
N PHE A 27 -4.00 -12.59 -7.14
CA PHE A 27 -4.71 -13.62 -6.39
C PHE A 27 -3.69 -14.52 -5.71
N ALA A 28 -3.86 -14.79 -4.42
CA ALA A 28 -2.98 -15.67 -3.67
C ALA A 28 -3.78 -16.60 -2.76
N SER A 29 -3.26 -17.81 -2.51
CA SER A 29 -3.90 -18.78 -1.61
C SER A 29 -3.68 -18.50 -0.12
N ALA A 30 -2.78 -17.57 0.19
CA ALA A 30 -2.50 -17.05 1.51
C ALA A 30 -1.74 -15.72 1.35
N TYR A 31 -1.91 -14.82 2.31
CA TYR A 31 -1.14 -13.59 2.41
C TYR A 31 -0.14 -13.69 3.57
N VAL A 32 1.14 -13.56 3.23
CA VAL A 32 2.27 -13.57 4.18
C VAL A 32 2.98 -12.25 4.08
N PHE A 33 2.95 -11.47 5.15
CA PHE A 33 3.62 -10.18 5.25
C PHE A 33 4.78 -10.26 6.24
N ARG A 34 5.97 -9.86 5.81
CA ARG A 34 7.21 -9.85 6.63
C ARG A 34 7.48 -11.15 7.40
N GLY A 35 7.13 -12.29 6.80
CA GLY A 35 7.33 -13.63 7.37
C GLY A 35 6.22 -14.12 8.30
N VAL A 36 5.16 -13.34 8.53
CA VAL A 36 3.97 -13.72 9.30
C VAL A 36 2.80 -13.96 8.36
N THR A 37 2.09 -15.08 8.53
CA THR A 37 0.84 -15.33 7.79
C THR A 37 -0.25 -14.41 8.33
N ALA A 38 -0.60 -13.38 7.57
CA ALA A 38 -1.65 -12.42 7.92
C ALA A 38 -3.03 -12.97 7.56
N ASN A 39 -3.19 -13.59 6.38
CA ASN A 39 -4.39 -14.32 6.00
C ASN A 39 -4.02 -15.72 5.51
N PRO A 40 -4.49 -16.80 6.17
CA PRO A 40 -4.19 -18.17 5.76
C PRO A 40 -5.05 -18.69 4.59
N GLY A 41 -6.03 -17.89 4.16
CA GLY A 41 -7.00 -18.21 3.10
C GLY A 41 -6.75 -17.46 1.79
N PHE A 42 -7.63 -17.68 0.82
CA PHE A 42 -7.54 -17.08 -0.49
C PHE A 42 -7.83 -15.56 -0.44
N VAL A 43 -6.96 -14.79 -1.07
CA VAL A 43 -7.00 -13.33 -1.07
C VAL A 43 -7.02 -12.76 -2.48
N VAL A 44 -7.57 -11.55 -2.61
CA VAL A 44 -7.51 -10.71 -3.81
C VAL A 44 -6.78 -9.42 -3.44
N GLN A 45 -5.84 -9.01 -4.28
CA GLN A 45 -4.89 -7.95 -3.98
C GLN A 45 -4.89 -6.90 -5.11
N PRO A 46 -5.85 -5.95 -5.09
CA PRO A 46 -5.88 -4.88 -6.08
C PRO A 46 -4.83 -3.79 -5.79
N GLY A 47 -4.32 -3.19 -6.86
CA GLY A 47 -3.44 -2.03 -6.78
C GLY A 47 -3.70 -1.03 -7.91
N VAL A 48 -3.39 0.23 -7.65
CA VAL A 48 -3.30 1.27 -8.67
C VAL A 48 -2.08 2.15 -8.39
N GLU A 49 -1.31 2.43 -9.43
CA GLU A 49 -0.08 3.22 -9.35
C GLU A 49 -0.03 4.20 -10.51
N GLY A 50 0.53 5.38 -10.25
CA GLY A 50 0.81 6.40 -11.26
C GLY A 50 2.24 6.87 -11.15
N GLU A 51 2.87 7.09 -12.29
CA GLU A 51 4.23 7.63 -12.39
C GLU A 51 4.28 8.89 -13.26
N ALA A 52 5.02 9.89 -12.79
CA ALA A 52 5.44 11.02 -13.60
C ALA A 52 6.78 11.60 -13.12
N ALA A 53 7.70 11.79 -14.06
CA ALA A 53 9.00 12.43 -13.81
C ALA A 53 9.77 11.83 -12.62
N GLY A 54 9.79 10.49 -12.55
CA GLY A 54 10.42 9.72 -11.47
C GLY A 54 9.75 9.91 -10.10
N LEU A 55 8.52 10.44 -10.05
CA LEU A 55 7.67 10.39 -8.86
C LEU A 55 6.63 9.28 -9.07
N THR A 56 6.59 8.34 -8.14
CA THR A 56 5.62 7.24 -8.12
C THR A 56 4.67 7.45 -6.95
N VAL A 57 3.37 7.30 -7.17
CA VAL A 57 2.36 7.27 -6.10
C VAL A 57 1.44 6.10 -6.38
N GLY A 58 1.17 5.30 -5.36
CA GLY A 58 0.25 4.18 -5.52
C GLY A 58 -0.46 3.80 -4.24
N VAL A 59 -1.51 3.02 -4.42
CA VAL A 59 -2.26 2.40 -3.34
C VAL A 59 -2.46 0.92 -3.66
N TRP A 60 -2.32 0.09 -2.64
CA TRP A 60 -2.52 -1.34 -2.70
C TRP A 60 -3.41 -1.79 -1.53
N ALA A 61 -4.12 -2.90 -1.69
CA ALA A 61 -4.89 -3.47 -0.59
C ALA A 61 -4.85 -5.00 -0.62
N ASN A 62 -4.96 -5.62 0.56
CA ASN A 62 -5.21 -7.05 0.70
C ASN A 62 -6.65 -7.30 1.13
N ILE A 63 -7.37 -8.14 0.38
CA ILE A 63 -8.75 -8.50 0.65
C ILE A 63 -8.85 -10.01 0.86
N ASP A 64 -9.20 -10.43 2.08
CA ASP A 64 -9.52 -11.81 2.41
C ASP A 64 -10.91 -12.16 1.87
N ILE A 65 -11.01 -13.09 0.91
CA ILE A 65 -12.33 -13.43 0.36
C ILE A 65 -12.91 -14.72 0.94
N ASP A 66 -12.15 -15.43 1.77
CA ASP A 66 -12.66 -16.57 2.54
C ASP A 66 -13.44 -16.09 3.78
N ASN A 67 -13.13 -14.90 4.31
CA ASN A 67 -13.85 -14.26 5.40
C ASN A 67 -14.84 -13.20 4.90
N VAL A 68 -16.15 -13.47 4.97
CA VAL A 68 -17.18 -12.51 4.56
C VAL A 68 -17.68 -11.73 5.80
N GLY A 69 -17.11 -10.56 6.08
CA GLY A 69 -17.38 -9.77 7.29
C GLY A 69 -16.83 -8.33 7.24
N ALA A 70 -16.86 -7.61 8.37
CA ALA A 70 -16.39 -6.22 8.47
C ALA A 70 -14.85 -6.07 8.26
N ASP A 71 -14.11 -7.17 8.42
CA ASP A 71 -12.65 -7.21 8.45
C ASP A 71 -12.07 -7.80 7.15
N GLN A 72 -12.84 -7.71 6.07
CA GLN A 72 -12.50 -8.30 4.77
C GLN A 72 -11.25 -7.65 4.13
N VAL A 73 -11.09 -6.34 4.34
CA VAL A 73 -9.87 -5.62 3.93
C VAL A 73 -8.90 -5.67 5.10
N SER A 74 -7.89 -6.52 5.00
CA SER A 74 -6.95 -6.75 6.09
C SER A 74 -5.82 -5.72 6.10
N GLU A 75 -5.49 -5.14 4.94
CA GLU A 75 -4.39 -4.19 4.80
C GLU A 75 -4.64 -3.21 3.64
N ILE A 76 -4.21 -1.96 3.81
CA ILE A 76 -4.18 -0.92 2.79
C ILE A 76 -2.84 -0.21 2.89
N ASP A 77 -2.14 -0.12 1.78
CA ASP A 77 -0.82 0.50 1.69
C ASP A 77 -0.91 1.72 0.81
N LEU A 78 -0.48 2.86 1.32
CA LEU A 78 -0.32 4.09 0.55
C LEU A 78 1.17 4.40 0.44
N TYR A 79 1.69 4.43 -0.77
CA TYR A 79 3.12 4.66 -0.98
C TYR A 79 3.40 5.78 -1.97
N ILE A 80 4.54 6.43 -1.74
CA ILE A 80 5.14 7.44 -2.59
C ILE A 80 6.63 7.16 -2.73
N GLY A 81 7.14 7.22 -3.96
CA GLY A 81 8.54 6.97 -4.29
C GLY A 81 9.11 8.09 -5.17
N LYS A 82 10.40 8.34 -5.06
CA LYS A 82 11.11 9.32 -5.89
C LYS A 82 12.47 8.78 -6.35
N ASP A 83 12.67 8.82 -7.66
CA ASP A 83 13.98 8.66 -8.27
C ASP A 83 14.80 9.95 -8.06
N LEU A 84 15.95 9.80 -7.41
CA LEU A 84 16.87 10.89 -7.08
C LEU A 84 17.99 11.05 -8.12
N GLY A 85 18.00 10.17 -9.13
CA GLY A 85 18.97 10.16 -10.22
C GLY A 85 20.15 9.23 -9.96
N SER A 86 21.13 9.27 -10.87
CA SER A 86 22.25 8.34 -10.86
C SER A 86 23.54 9.01 -10.40
N ILE A 87 24.29 8.36 -9.51
CA ILE A 87 25.63 8.77 -9.09
C ILE A 87 26.62 7.62 -9.20
N ALA A 88 27.73 7.85 -9.90
CA ALA A 88 28.81 6.86 -10.07
C ALA A 88 28.35 5.47 -10.56
N GLY A 89 27.32 5.42 -11.42
CA GLY A 89 26.77 4.18 -11.96
C GLY A 89 25.69 3.52 -11.10
N TRP A 90 25.28 4.15 -9.99
CA TRP A 90 24.20 3.70 -9.13
C TRP A 90 22.99 4.61 -9.27
N ASP A 91 21.81 4.02 -9.47
CA ASP A 91 20.53 4.72 -9.41
C ASP A 91 20.04 4.79 -7.97
N ILE A 92 19.73 6.00 -7.50
CA ILE A 92 19.33 6.26 -6.13
C ILE A 92 17.84 6.60 -6.09
N SER A 93 17.12 6.02 -5.14
CA SER A 93 15.71 6.34 -4.90
C SER A 93 15.38 6.40 -3.40
N ALA A 94 14.29 7.08 -3.07
CA ALA A 94 13.74 7.15 -1.74
C ALA A 94 12.22 6.90 -1.77
N GLY A 95 11.68 6.36 -0.69
CA GLY A 95 10.26 6.04 -0.58
C GLY A 95 9.70 6.23 0.82
N LEU A 96 8.37 6.35 0.86
CA LEU A 96 7.55 6.34 2.07
C LEU A 96 6.35 5.43 1.80
N CYS A 97 6.03 4.54 2.74
CA CYS A 97 4.85 3.71 2.71
C CYS A 97 4.12 3.80 4.05
N GLU A 98 2.82 4.03 4.00
CA GLU A 98 1.91 4.01 5.14
C GLU A 98 1.03 2.77 5.04
N TYR A 99 1.19 1.85 5.99
CA TYR A 99 0.40 0.63 6.12
C TYR A 99 -0.76 0.91 7.08
N THR A 100 -1.96 0.48 6.74
CA THR A 100 -3.13 0.53 7.62
C THR A 100 -3.78 -0.84 7.67
N TYR A 101 -4.18 -1.30 8.86
CA TYR A 101 -4.81 -2.62 9.04
C TYR A 101 -6.28 -2.47 9.51
N PRO A 102 -7.27 -2.32 8.62
CA PRO A 102 -8.66 -2.06 9.00
C PRO A 102 -9.33 -3.21 9.75
N GLY A 103 -8.85 -4.45 9.57
CA GLY A 103 -9.41 -5.67 10.16
C GLY A 103 -8.68 -6.19 11.42
N GLY A 104 -7.76 -5.41 12.01
CA GLY A 104 -7.09 -5.78 13.26
C GLY A 104 -8.06 -5.78 14.45
N GLU A 105 -8.04 -6.82 15.28
CA GLU A 105 -8.95 -6.99 16.42
C GLU A 105 -8.88 -5.85 17.45
N ASP A 106 -10.06 -5.48 17.97
CA ASP A 106 -10.38 -4.53 19.04
C ASP A 106 -9.32 -4.43 20.17
N SER A 107 -8.48 -3.40 20.12
CA SER A 107 -7.75 -2.94 21.31
C SER A 107 -8.72 -2.18 22.21
N LEU A 108 -8.86 -2.60 23.48
CA LEU A 108 -9.74 -2.04 24.52
C LEU A 108 -9.44 -0.57 24.93
N VAL A 109 -8.82 0.20 24.04
CA VAL A 109 -8.58 1.64 24.11
C VAL A 109 -8.96 2.23 22.75
N ALA A 110 -9.90 3.17 22.77
CA ALA A 110 -10.56 3.76 21.60
C ALA A 110 -9.60 4.15 20.45
N GLU A 111 -9.86 3.57 19.27
CA GLU A 111 -9.46 4.00 17.91
C GLU A 111 -8.18 4.85 17.78
N GLU A 112 -7.01 4.25 17.99
CA GLU A 112 -5.84 4.62 17.18
C GLU A 112 -5.79 3.68 15.97
N ASN A 113 -5.56 4.22 14.76
CA ASN A 113 -5.26 3.34 13.63
C ASN A 113 -3.91 2.70 13.94
N ASP A 114 -3.85 1.38 14.05
CA ASP A 114 -2.60 0.62 14.17
C ASP A 114 -1.83 0.66 12.84
N GLY A 115 -1.54 1.85 12.33
CA GLY A 115 -0.79 2.05 11.10
C GLY A 115 0.71 2.02 11.34
N GLU A 116 1.46 1.62 10.33
CA GLU A 116 2.91 1.67 10.35
C GLU A 116 3.42 2.56 9.22
N THR A 117 4.44 3.35 9.50
CA THR A 117 5.12 4.17 8.49
C THR A 117 6.51 3.58 8.21
N GLU A 118 6.81 3.33 6.95
CA GLU A 118 8.14 2.90 6.48
C GLU A 118 8.76 3.99 5.61
N VAL A 119 10.02 4.33 5.91
CA VAL A 119 10.85 5.19 5.05
C VAL A 119 11.96 4.32 4.46
N SER A 120 12.16 4.40 3.16
CA SER A 120 13.17 3.63 2.44
C SER A 120 14.12 4.52 1.65
N LEU A 121 15.37 4.09 1.56
CA LEU A 121 16.39 4.61 0.65
C LEU A 121 17.04 3.40 -0.05
N SER A 122 17.19 3.48 -1.37
CA SER A 122 17.73 2.41 -2.19
C SER A 122 18.82 2.91 -3.13
N ALA A 123 19.76 2.01 -3.45
CA ALA A 123 20.75 2.18 -4.49
C ALA A 123 20.86 0.88 -5.30
N SER A 124 20.69 0.96 -6.63
CA SER A 124 20.81 -0.17 -7.55
C SER A 124 21.83 0.12 -8.65
N GLY A 125 22.61 -0.89 -9.08
CA GLY A 125 23.65 -0.76 -10.10
C GLY A 125 23.88 -2.06 -10.86
#